data_AF-A0A1R0WH63-F1
#
_entry.id   AF-A0A1R0WH63-F1
#
_cell.length_a   1.000
_cell.length_b   1.000
_cell.length_c   1.000
_cell.angle_alpha   90.00
_cell.angle_beta   90.00
_cell.angle_gamma   90.00
#
_symmetry.space_group_name_H-M   'P 1'
#
loop_
_entity.id
_entity.type
_entity.pdbx_description
1 polymer ?
#
loop_
_entity_poly.entity_id
_entity_poly.type
_entity_poly.pdbx_seq_one_letter_code
_entity_poly.pdbx_strand_id
1 'polypeptide(L)'
;MENQNKRRKARNQLNELYRKIEIEKNPRKIAFLRAEVSRIQNQKILFRVNFCDNPKCQKDIYSGQQVIKVGTSGIYCNMRCWAETFGAVTITVGEAVCSSK
;
A
#
# COMPACT_ATOMS: atom_id res chain seq x y z
N MET A 1 -3.34 -7.46 -15.57
CA MET A 1 -2.26 -8.44 -15.82
C MET A 1 -0.92 -8.07 -15.19
N GLU A 2 -0.47 -6.81 -15.24
CA GLU A 2 0.85 -6.38 -14.74
C GLU A 2 1.14 -6.73 -13.26
N ASN A 3 0.14 -6.63 -12.38
CA ASN A 3 0.28 -6.95 -10.96
C ASN A 3 0.49 -8.44 -10.68
N GLN A 4 -0.07 -9.34 -11.49
CA GLN A 4 0.13 -10.78 -11.33
C GLN A 4 1.56 -11.17 -11.71
N ASN A 5 2.13 -10.54 -12.74
CA ASN A 5 3.51 -10.76 -13.16
C ASN A 5 4.51 -10.27 -12.10
N LYS A 6 4.27 -9.11 -11.48
CA LYS A 6 5.11 -8.59 -10.37
C LYS A 6 5.11 -9.53 -9.17
N ARG A 7 3.94 -10.06 -8.77
CA ARG A 7 3.83 -11.07 -7.69
C ARG A 7 4.55 -12.37 -8.02
N ARG A 8 4.41 -12.85 -9.26
CA ARG A 8 5.09 -14.07 -9.72
C ARG A 8 6.61 -13.89 -9.68
N LYS A 9 7.12 -12.73 -10.09
CA LYS A 9 8.55 -12.40 -10.03
C LYS A 9 9.07 -12.35 -8.58
N ALA A 10 8.38 -11.65 -7.69
CA ALA A 10 8.75 -11.57 -6.27
C ALA A 10 8.75 -12.97 -5.61
N ARG A 11 7.75 -13.80 -5.92
CA ARG A 11 7.66 -15.17 -5.41
C ARG A 11 8.81 -16.06 -5.91
N ASN A 12 9.18 -15.94 -7.18
CA ASN A 12 10.31 -16.66 -7.74
C ASN A 12 11.63 -16.24 -7.07
N GLN A 13 11.83 -14.93 -6.84
CA GLN A 13 12.99 -14.41 -6.12
C GLN A 13 13.08 -14.94 -4.69
N LEU A 14 11.95 -14.98 -3.97
CA LEU A 14 11.87 -15.54 -2.61
C LEU A 14 12.26 -17.02 -2.58
N ASN A 15 11.74 -17.82 -3.51
CA ASN A 15 12.07 -19.25 -3.61
C ASN A 15 13.56 -19.47 -3.88
N GLU A 16 14.19 -18.63 -4.71
CA GLU A 16 15.62 -18.70 -4.99
C GLU A 16 16.46 -18.38 -3.75
N LEU A 17 16.06 -17.36 -2.97
CA LEU A 17 16.73 -17.02 -1.72
C LEU A 17 16.63 -18.13 -0.68
N TYR A 18 15.46 -18.78 -0.55
CA TYR A 18 15.31 -19.93 0.36
C TYR A 18 16.24 -21.09 -0.01
N ARG A 19 16.34 -21.44 -1.31
CA ARG A 19 17.29 -22.47 -1.77
C ARG A 19 18.74 -22.10 -1.44
N LYS A 20 19.13 -20.83 -1.61
CA LYS A 20 20.48 -20.37 -1.26
C LYS A 20 20.75 -20.50 0.24
N ILE A 21 19.76 -20.23 1.08
CA ILE A 21 19.88 -20.38 2.55
C ILE A 21 20.07 -21.84 2.95
N GLU A 22 19.39 -22.79 2.29
CA GLU A 22 19.51 -24.22 2.58
C GLU A 22 20.91 -24.79 2.26
N ILE A 23 21.55 -24.27 1.19
CA ILE A 23 22.86 -24.75 0.73
C ILE A 23 24.02 -24.03 1.44
N GLU A 24 23.80 -22.79 1.87
CA GLU A 24 24.83 -21.95 2.48
C GLU A 24 25.22 -22.45 3.88
N LYS A 25 26.53 -22.58 4.12
CA LYS A 25 27.07 -23.03 5.42
C LYS A 25 27.64 -21.86 6.24
N ASN A 26 27.90 -20.71 5.61
CA ASN A 26 28.45 -19.54 6.30
C ASN A 26 27.34 -18.77 7.06
N PRO A 27 27.40 -18.69 8.40
CA PRO A 27 26.36 -18.07 9.21
C PRO A 27 26.15 -16.57 8.93
N ARG A 28 27.21 -15.83 8.59
CA ARG A 28 27.10 -14.40 8.24
C ARG A 28 26.33 -14.21 6.93
N LYS A 29 26.56 -15.10 5.97
CA LYS A 29 25.90 -15.06 4.67
C LYS A 29 24.45 -15.52 4.76
N ILE A 30 24.14 -16.49 5.63
CA ILE A 30 22.76 -16.86 5.96
C ILE A 30 22.00 -15.68 6.57
N ALA A 31 22.61 -14.96 7.53
CA ALA A 31 21.97 -13.79 8.14
C ALA A 31 21.64 -12.70 7.10
N PHE A 32 22.57 -12.43 6.17
CA PHE A 32 22.34 -11.51 5.06
C PHE A 32 21.18 -11.96 4.15
N LEU A 33 21.16 -13.24 3.74
CA LEU A 33 20.09 -13.78 2.90
C LEU A 33 18.71 -13.72 3.60
N ARG A 34 18.66 -13.98 4.91
CA ARG A 34 17.43 -13.84 5.70
C ARG A 34 16.95 -12.39 5.77
N ALA A 35 17.86 -11.43 5.89
CA ALA A 35 17.52 -10.01 5.85
C ALA A 35 16.91 -9.61 4.50
N GLU A 36 17.43 -10.13 3.39
CA GLU A 36 16.88 -9.88 2.04
C GLU A 36 15.49 -10.53 1.86
N VAL A 37 15.28 -11.74 2.40
CA VAL A 37 13.96 -12.38 2.45
C VAL A 37 12.96 -11.50 3.19
N SER A 38 13.33 -11.02 4.40
CA SER A 38 12.48 -10.10 5.15
C SER A 38 12.24 -8.79 4.40
N ARG A 39 13.22 -8.27 3.66
CA ARG A 39 13.06 -7.05 2.84
C ARG A 39 12.03 -7.25 1.73
N ILE A 40 12.07 -8.37 1.01
CA ILE A 40 11.12 -8.69 -0.06
C ILE A 40 9.72 -8.99 0.51
N GLN A 41 9.63 -9.67 1.66
CA GLN A 41 8.36 -9.91 2.34
C GLN A 41 7.73 -8.63 2.90
N ASN A 42 8.56 -7.73 3.44
CA ASN A 42 8.13 -6.45 4.01
C ASN A 42 7.97 -5.34 2.98
N GLN A 43 8.43 -5.54 1.74
CA GLN A 43 7.91 -4.77 0.61
C GLN A 43 6.43 -5.10 0.51
N LYS A 44 5.59 -4.32 1.20
CA LYS A 44 4.16 -4.22 0.91
C LYS A 44 4.07 -3.93 -0.58
N ILE A 45 3.80 -4.96 -1.37
CA ILE A 45 3.51 -4.79 -2.79
C ILE A 45 2.19 -4.03 -2.80
N LEU A 46 2.28 -2.70 -2.82
CA LEU A 46 1.15 -1.81 -3.02
C LEU A 46 0.73 -1.99 -4.47
N PHE A 47 -0.22 -2.89 -4.69
CA PHE A 47 -0.87 -3.05 -5.99
C PHE A 47 -2.16 -2.25 -5.99
N ARG A 48 -2.45 -1.56 -7.10
CA ARG A 48 -3.73 -0.88 -7.28
C ARG A 48 -4.87 -1.91 -7.21
N VAL A 49 -5.83 -1.66 -6.34
CA VAL A 49 -7.03 -2.48 -6.12
C VAL A 49 -8.24 -1.85 -6.79
N ASN A 50 -8.42 -0.54 -6.64
CA ASN A 50 -9.55 0.20 -7.21
C ASN A 50 -9.19 1.67 -7.43
N PHE A 51 -10.19 2.49 -7.75
CA PHE A 51 -10.12 3.95 -7.82
C PHE A 51 -11.06 4.60 -6.80
N CYS A 52 -10.83 5.86 -6.48
CA CYS A 52 -11.74 6.68 -5.71
C CYS A 52 -12.95 7.09 -6.56
N ASP A 53 -14.17 6.86 -6.07
CA ASP A 53 -15.42 7.15 -6.79
C ASP A 53 -15.79 8.64 -6.81
N ASN A 54 -15.04 9.51 -6.12
CA ASN A 54 -15.22 10.97 -6.27
C ASN A 54 -14.74 11.39 -7.69
N PRO A 55 -15.64 11.93 -8.54
CA PRO A 55 -15.30 12.30 -9.93
C PRO A 55 -14.19 13.36 -10.04
N LYS A 56 -14.00 14.19 -9.00
CA LYS A 56 -12.94 15.20 -8.95
C LYS A 56 -11.57 14.62 -8.56
N CYS A 57 -11.54 13.44 -7.95
CA CYS A 57 -10.34 12.85 -7.38
C CYS A 57 -9.80 11.70 -8.24
N GLN A 58 -10.61 10.65 -8.45
CA GLN A 58 -10.28 9.46 -9.25
C GLN A 58 -8.89 8.83 -8.99
N LYS A 59 -8.31 9.04 -7.79
CA LYS A 59 -6.99 8.51 -7.44
C LYS A 59 -7.00 6.99 -7.31
N ASP A 60 -5.88 6.38 -7.68
CA ASP A 60 -5.58 4.97 -7.42
C ASP A 60 -5.67 4.65 -5.92
N ILE A 61 -6.34 3.54 -5.60
CA ILE A 61 -6.41 2.96 -4.26
C ILE A 61 -5.55 1.70 -4.24
N TYR A 62 -4.58 1.66 -3.32
CA TYR A 62 -3.64 0.55 -3.20
C TYR A 62 -4.00 -0.43 -2.08
N SER A 63 -3.51 -1.66 -2.19
CA SER A 63 -3.72 -2.69 -1.17
C SER A 63 -3.22 -2.27 0.21
N GLY A 64 -4.06 -2.40 1.23
CA GLY A 64 -3.74 -2.00 2.60
C GLY A 64 -3.89 -0.51 2.88
N GLN A 65 -4.32 0.30 1.91
CA GLN A 65 -4.76 1.67 2.12
C GLN A 65 -6.11 1.68 2.84
N GLN A 66 -6.25 2.52 3.88
CA GLN A 66 -7.54 2.76 4.51
C GLN A 66 -8.45 3.52 3.55
N VAL A 67 -9.71 3.08 3.46
CA VAL A 67 -10.71 3.64 2.56
C VAL A 67 -12.05 3.73 3.26
N ILE A 68 -12.94 4.55 2.72
CA ILE A 68 -14.35 4.58 3.12
C ILE A 68 -15.14 3.80 2.09
N LYS A 69 -15.86 2.77 2.54
CA LYS A 69 -16.77 1.99 1.71
C LYS A 69 -18.21 2.38 2.04
N VAL A 70 -19.00 2.72 1.02
CA VAL A 70 -20.39 3.16 1.14
C VAL A 70 -21.25 2.36 0.18
N GLY A 71 -22.24 1.65 0.70
CA GLY A 71 -23.07 0.74 -0.10
C GLY A 71 -22.26 -0.38 -0.77
N THR A 72 -22.73 -0.82 -1.93
CA THR A 72 -22.17 -1.99 -2.62
C THR A 72 -20.89 -1.67 -3.39
N SER A 73 -20.85 -0.53 -4.08
CA SER A 73 -19.76 -0.15 -5.00
C SER A 73 -18.97 1.08 -4.57
N GLY A 74 -19.51 1.94 -3.69
CA GLY A 74 -18.89 3.21 -3.33
C GLY A 74 -17.60 3.03 -2.56
N ILE A 75 -16.45 3.41 -3.13
CA ILE A 75 -15.14 3.40 -2.48
C ILE A 75 -14.49 4.77 -2.61
N TYR A 76 -14.13 5.37 -1.48
CA TYR A 76 -13.51 6.70 -1.41
C TYR A 76 -12.17 6.63 -0.68
N CYS A 77 -11.16 7.33 -1.19
CA CYS A 77 -9.82 7.29 -0.63
C CYS A 77 -9.70 8.01 0.73
N ASN A 78 -10.66 8.86 1.10
CA ASN A 78 -10.78 9.51 2.41
C ASN A 78 -12.18 10.13 2.61
N MET A 79 -12.44 10.61 3.83
CA MET A 79 -13.70 11.26 4.25
C MET A 79 -14.07 12.45 3.41
N ARG A 80 -13.10 13.31 3.10
CA ARG A 80 -13.31 14.49 2.27
C ARG A 80 -13.85 14.12 0.88
N CYS A 81 -13.26 13.10 0.24
CA CYS A 81 -13.71 12.66 -1.07
C CYS A 81 -15.14 12.13 -1.04
N TRP A 82 -15.50 11.38 0.00
CA TRP A 82 -16.89 10.94 0.16
C TRP A 82 -17.84 12.12 0.38
N ALA A 83 -17.51 13.03 1.30
CA ALA A 83 -18.32 14.20 1.64
C ALA A 83 -18.57 15.12 0.43
N GLU A 84 -17.53 15.42 -0.35
CA GLU A 84 -17.64 16.23 -1.57
C GLU A 84 -18.59 15.60 -2.61
N THR A 85 -18.63 14.26 -2.69
CA THR A 85 -19.50 13.54 -3.63
C THR A 85 -20.97 13.62 -3.22
N PHE A 86 -21.24 13.77 -1.93
CA PHE A 86 -22.58 13.98 -1.37
C PHE A 86 -23.00 15.47 -1.33
N GLY A 87 -22.16 16.38 -1.85
CA GLY A 87 -22.40 17.82 -1.75
C GLY A 87 -22.23 18.41 -0.35
N ALA A 88 -21.63 17.65 0.57
CA ALA A 88 -21.35 18.11 1.93
C ALA A 88 -20.07 18.97 1.97
N VAL A 89 -20.09 20.02 2.80
CA VAL A 89 -18.92 20.85 3.07
C VAL A 89 -18.12 20.20 4.19
N THR A 90 -16.83 19.95 3.96
CA THR A 90 -15.93 19.45 5.02
C THR A 90 -15.30 20.66 5.72
N ILE A 91 -15.63 20.87 7.00
CA ILE A 91 -14.98 21.89 7.83
C ILE A 91 -13.86 21.19 8.60
N THR A 92 -12.61 21.55 8.33
CA THR A 92 -11.48 21.11 9.15
C THR A 92 -11.22 22.16 10.21
N VAL A 93 -11.47 21.82 11.47
CA VAL A 93 -11.11 22.67 12.61
C VAL A 93 -9.65 22.35 12.96
N GLY A 94 -8.74 23.28 12.69
CA GLY A 94 -7.36 23.22 13.16
C GLY A 94 -7.14 24.25 14.26
N GLU A 95 -6.30 23.92 15.24
CA GLU A 95 -5.79 24.90 16.20
C GLU A 95 -5.11 26.04 15.41
N ALA A 96 -5.54 27.27 15.65
CA ALA A 96 -4.88 28.44 15.11
C ALA A 96 -3.41 28.38 15.55
N VAL A 97 -2.51 28.23 14.58
CA VAL A 97 -1.08 28.40 14.83
C VAL A 97 -0.92 29.87 15.20
N CYS A 98 -0.81 30.16 16.50
CA CYS A 98 -0.38 31.46 16.97
C CYS A 98 0.95 31.76 16.28
N SER A 99 0.90 32.62 15.27
CA SER A 99 2.09 33.14 14.62
C SER A 99 2.71 34.12 15.61
N SER A 100 3.55 33.61 16.51
CA SER A 100 4.44 34.44 17.31
C SER A 100 5.38 35.16 16.34
N LYS A 101 5.10 36.44 16.11
CA LYS A 101 6.04 37.40 15.52
C LYS A 101 7.25 37.58 16.43
#